data_AF-A0A0G1C6A0-F1
#
_entry.id   AF-A0A0G1C6A0-F1
#
_cell.length_a   1.000
_cell.length_b   1.000
_cell.length_c   1.000
_cell.angle_alpha   90.00
_cell.angle_beta   90.00
_cell.angle_gamma   90.00
#
_symmetry.space_group_name_H-M   'P 1'
#
loop_
_entity.id
_entity.type
_entity.pdbx_description
1 polymer ?
#
loop_
_entity_poly.entity_id
_entity_poly.type
_entity_poly.pdbx_seq_one_letter_code
_entity_poly.pdbx_strand_id
1 'polypeptide(L)' 'MYVYRQTEQGLWTVGFYTPKGEWIPESDHGSATSAARRVHWLNGGQKEDNPDQRAI' A
#
# COMPACT_ATOMS: atom_id res chain seq x y z
N MET A 1 5.83 3.46 -5.23
CA MET A 1 5.76 2.62 -4.02
C MET A 1 4.83 3.30 -3.04
N TYR A 2 3.78 2.62 -2.61
CA TYR A 2 2.87 3.10 -1.59
C TYR A 2 3.43 2.77 -0.21
N VAL A 3 3.19 3.67 0.74
CA VAL A 3 3.51 3.51 2.16
C VAL A 3 2.34 4.05 2.97
N TYR A 4 2.35 3.81 4.27
CA TYR A 4 1.37 4.36 5.19
C TYR A 4 2.07 5.04 6.37
N ARG A 5 1.45 6.08 6.91
CA ARG A 5 1.93 6.78 8.11
C ARG A 5 0.77 7.14 9.02
N GLN A 6 1.05 7.21 10.31
CA GLN A 6 0.08 7.74 11.26
C GLN A 6 0.02 9.27 11.09
N THR A 7 -1.14 9.79 10.76
CA THR A 7 -1.39 11.24 10.60
C THR A 7 -1.98 11.84 11.86
N GLU A 8 -2.85 11.09 12.54
CA GLU A 8 -3.45 11.46 13.83
C GLU A 8 -3.57 10.25 14.75
N GLN A 9 -3.92 10.46 16.02
CA GLN A 9 -4.10 9.35 16.95
C GLN A 9 -5.29 8.49 16.53
N GLY A 10 -5.03 7.23 16.14
CA GLY A 10 -6.04 6.34 15.57
C GLY A 10 -6.29 6.50 14.07
N LEU A 11 -5.63 7.44 13.38
CA LEU A 11 -5.76 7.64 11.94
C LEU A 11 -4.46 7.35 11.20
N TRP A 12 -4.55 6.45 10.22
CA TRP A 12 -3.43 6.02 9.39
C TRP A 12 -3.73 6.30 7.92
N THR A 13 -2.92 7.14 7.28
CA THR A 13 -3.09 7.52 5.89
C THR A 13 -2.10 6.76 5.01
N VAL A 14 -2.62 6.09 3.99
CA VAL A 14 -1.87 5.50 2.88
C VAL A 14 -1.61 6.57 1.83
N GLY A 15 -0.44 6.53 1.21
CA GLY A 15 -0.07 7.45 0.15
C GLY A 15 1.25 7.04 -0.50
N PHE A 16 1.78 7.91 -1.34
CA PHE A 16 3.07 7.71 -2.01
C PHE A 16 3.79 9.05 -2.18
N TYR A 17 5.09 8.97 -2.45
CA TYR A 17 5.88 10.14 -2.79
C TYR A 17 6.00 10.28 -4.31
N THR A 18 5.83 11.50 -4.82
CA THR A 18 6.18 11.82 -6.20
C THR A 18 7.70 11.74 -6.39
N PRO A 19 8.22 11.70 -7.64
CA PRO A 19 9.65 11.79 -7.89
C PRO A 19 10.31 13.08 -7.35
N LYS A 20 9.50 14.11 -7.08
CA LYS A 20 9.94 15.38 -6.48
C LYS A 20 9.95 15.33 -4.94
N GLY A 21 9.56 14.22 -4.33
CA GLY A 21 9.49 14.04 -2.88
C GLY A 21 8.20 14.56 -2.24
N GLU A 22 7.19 14.93 -3.02
CA GLU A 22 5.91 15.42 -2.48
C GLU A 22 5.05 14.24 -2.01
N TRP A 23 4.48 14.33 -0.81
CA TRP A 23 3.56 13.33 -0.28
C TRP A 23 2.15 13.51 -0.87
N ILE A 24 1.63 12.47 -1.52
CA ILE A 24 0.26 12.43 -2.05
C ILE A 24 -0.56 11.40 -1.26
N PRO A 25 -1.59 11.83 -0.51
CA PRO A 25 -2.48 10.91 0.21
C PRO A 25 -3.40 10.17 -0.76
N GLU A 26 -3.69 8.91 -0.44
CA GLU A 26 -4.57 8.03 -1.22
C GLU A 26 -5.81 7.60 -0.41
N SER A 27 -5.65 7.14 0.83
CA SER A 27 -6.77 6.69 1.67
C SER A 27 -6.46 6.72 3.17
N ASP A 28 -7.50 6.87 4.00
CA ASP A 28 -7.41 6.86 5.47
C ASP A 28 -7.97 5.58 6.09
N HIS A 29 -7.36 5.14 7.19
CA HIS A 29 -7.65 3.88 7.86
C HIS A 29 -7.63 4.06 9.38
N GLY A 30 -8.57 3.43 10.08
CA GLY A 30 -8.65 3.49 11.55
C GLY A 30 -7.60 2.65 12.29
N SER A 31 -6.70 1.96 11.58
CA SER A 31 -5.64 1.15 12.19
C SER A 31 -4.46 0.93 11.23
N ALA A 32 -3.27 0.74 11.81
CA ALA A 32 -2.05 0.41 11.07
C ALA A 32 -2.23 -0.85 10.22
N THR A 33 -2.90 -1.87 10.76
CA THR A 33 -3.12 -3.15 10.06
C THR A 33 -3.97 -3.00 8.80
N SER A 34 -5.03 -2.17 8.84
CA SER A 34 -5.84 -1.90 7.65
C SER A 34 -5.05 -1.10 6.60
N ALA A 35 -4.29 -0.09 7.02
CA ALA A 35 -3.43 0.68 6.12
C ALA A 35 -2.34 -0.21 5.48
N ALA A 36 -1.72 -1.10 6.26
CA ALA A 36 -0.71 -2.05 5.79
C ALA A 36 -1.28 -3.02 4.73
N ARG A 37 -2.50 -3.53 4.93
CA ARG A 37 -3.18 -4.36 3.90
C ARG A 37 -3.39 -3.60 2.61
N ARG A 38 -3.83 -2.34 2.69
CA ARG A 38 -4.01 -1.47 1.51
C ARG A 38 -2.69 -1.21 0.80
N VAL A 39 -1.62 -0.92 1.53
CA VAL A 39 -0.27 -0.74 0.98
C VAL A 39 0.25 -2.01 0.31
N HIS A 40 0.08 -3.16 0.94
CA HIS A 40 0.48 -4.45 0.36
C HIS A 40 -0.25 -4.72 -0.96
N TRP A 41 -1.57 -4.48 -1.00
CA TRP A 41 -2.38 -4.58 -2.21
C TRP A 41 -1.89 -3.64 -3.32
N LEU A 42 -1.73 -2.35 -3.00
CA LEU A 42 -1.29 -1.31 -3.94
C LEU A 42 0.13 -1.55 -4.49
N ASN A 43 0.99 -2.21 -3.71
CA ASN A 43 2.34 -2.58 -4.12
C ASN A 43 2.42 -3.93 -4.85
N GLY A 44 1.28 -4.49 -5.27
CA GLY A 44 1.24 -5.70 -6.10
C GLY A 44 1.14 -7.01 -5.33
N GLY A 45 0.74 -7.00 -4.06
CA GLY A 45 0.47 -8.20 -3.25
C GLY A 45 -0.66 -9.11 -3.80
N GLN A 46 -1.37 -8.68 -4.84
CA GLN A 46 -2.33 -9.48 -5.61
C GLN A 46 -1.76 -10.11 -6.88
N LYS A 47 -0.45 -10.06 -7.13
CA LYS A 47 0.13 -10.90 -8.20
C LYS A 47 0.03 -12.35 -7.73
N GLU A 48 -1.12 -12.93 -8.01
CA GLU A 48 -1.40 -14.35 -7.88
C GLU A 48 -0.43 -15.11 -8.79
N ASP A 49 0.08 -16.20 -8.23
CA ASP A 49 0.83 -17.27 -8.88
C ASP A 49 0.26 -17.51 -10.28
N ASN A 50 1.10 -17.35 -11.32
CA ASN A 50 0.73 -17.74 -12.68
C ASN A 50 1.18 -19.21 -12.83
N PRO A 51 0.32 -20.22 -12.61
CA PRO A 51 0.72 -21.63 -12.66
C PRO A 51 1.18 -22.09 -14.05
N ASP A 52 1.02 -21.25 -15.08
CA ASP A 52 1.31 -21.57 -16.48
C ASP A 52 2.82 -21.63 -16.83
N GLN A 53 3.74 -21.31 -15.90
CA GLN A 53 5.18 -21.40 -16.15
C GLN A 53 5.86 -22.68 -15.62
N ARG A 54 5.09 -23.71 -15.23
CA ARG A 54 5.64 -24.97 -14.69
C ARG A 54 5.55 -26.20 -15.59
N ALA A 55 5.27 -26.05 -16.89
CA ALA A 55 5.32 -27.16 -17.84
C ALA A 55 6.39 -26.91 -18.92
N ILE A 56 7.60 -27.41 -18.68
CA ILE A 56 8.56 -27.84 -19.71
C ILE A 56 8.91 -29.30 -19.48
#